data_AF-A0A918XMK6-F1
#
_entry.id   AF-A0A918XMK6-F1
#
_cell.length_a   1.000
_cell.length_b   1.000
_cell.length_c   1.000
_cell.angle_alpha   90.00
_cell.angle_beta   90.00
_cell.angle_gamma   90.00
#
_symmetry.space_group_name_H-M   'P 1'
#
loop_
_entity.id
_entity.type
_entity.pdbx_description
1 polymer ?
#
loop_
_entity_poly.entity_id
_entity_poly.type
_entity_poly.pdbx_seq_one_letter_code
_entity_poly.pdbx_strand_id
1 'polypeptide(L)'
;MRSQQGVALAIVVWFIAGMSLLVAGIVAQARVDTQLAQVHADRARVIAAGDGAVRLLIADIVSESRQRNLQEPPQLERRYRVGEQEVTIVITPVQGLISLNDAQVPLLRELFKQAAGMEQGEAVALARTVNEWRNSRPRPRAAINTFEVGEDLLRVGGFSRGDFDQVRDYVVAGRMAGERTVPMIASPEVRQILAASGVPVGNPSQAAIRQILAGSPLRVDAIIKTGGREWVRRQWLQEGNSGVTDLPWHAMRIEPPRVMRGKRRKTDG
;
A
#
# COMPACT_ATOMS: atom_id res chain seq x y z
N MET A 1 -54.14 -26.73 -46.12
CA MET A 1 -53.23 -27.30 -45.09
C MET A 1 -51.87 -26.56 -44.99
N ARG A 2 -51.71 -25.31 -45.46
CA ARG A 2 -50.41 -24.58 -45.45
C ARG A 2 -50.15 -23.71 -44.19
N SER A 3 -51.14 -23.50 -43.32
CA SER A 3 -51.01 -22.61 -42.15
C SER A 3 -50.31 -23.23 -40.94
N GLN A 4 -50.35 -24.57 -40.78
CA GLN A 4 -49.73 -25.25 -39.63
C GLN A 4 -48.19 -25.33 -39.74
N GLN A 5 -47.65 -25.36 -40.95
CA GLN A 5 -46.19 -25.39 -41.17
C GLN A 5 -45.49 -24.08 -40.74
N GLY A 6 -46.14 -22.93 -40.90
CA GLY A 6 -45.59 -21.65 -40.43
C GLY A 6 -45.53 -21.53 -38.90
N VAL A 7 -46.55 -22.06 -38.21
CA VAL A 7 -46.62 -22.04 -36.74
C VAL A 7 -45.61 -23.01 -36.13
N ALA A 8 -45.47 -24.23 -36.68
CA ALA A 8 -44.49 -25.20 -36.20
C ALA A 8 -43.05 -24.68 -36.33
N LEU A 9 -42.72 -24.02 -37.45
CA LEU A 9 -41.40 -23.41 -37.65
C LEU A 9 -41.14 -22.29 -36.63
N ALA A 10 -42.13 -21.43 -36.37
CA ALA A 10 -41.99 -20.35 -35.39
C ALA A 10 -41.71 -20.88 -33.97
N ILE A 11 -42.39 -21.94 -33.55
CA ILE A 11 -42.17 -22.58 -32.24
C ILE A 11 -40.75 -23.16 -32.14
N VAL A 12 -40.29 -23.85 -33.19
CA VAL A 12 -38.94 -24.44 -33.21
C VAL A 12 -37.87 -23.35 -33.16
N VAL A 13 -38.00 -22.30 -33.94
CA VAL A 13 -37.06 -21.17 -33.92
C VAL A 13 -37.04 -20.51 -32.55
N TRP A 14 -38.20 -20.31 -31.93
CA TRP A 14 -38.26 -19.73 -30.59
C TRP A 14 -37.65 -20.66 -29.52
N PHE A 15 -37.84 -21.98 -29.65
CA PHE A 15 -37.20 -22.96 -28.77
C PHE A 15 -35.68 -22.98 -28.94
N ILE A 16 -35.18 -22.96 -30.19
CA ILE A 16 -33.74 -22.85 -30.47
C ILE A 16 -33.18 -21.54 -29.91
N ALA A 17 -33.89 -20.43 -30.06
CA ALA A 17 -33.49 -19.14 -29.50
C ALA A 17 -33.43 -19.20 -27.96
N GLY A 18 -34.45 -19.77 -27.31
CA GLY A 18 -34.48 -19.95 -25.85
C GLY A 18 -33.36 -20.85 -25.33
N MET A 19 -33.12 -21.99 -26.00
CA MET A 19 -32.02 -22.90 -25.65
C MET A 19 -30.65 -22.26 -25.89
N SER A 20 -30.48 -21.50 -26.97
CA SER A 20 -29.24 -20.78 -27.27
C SER A 20 -28.94 -19.72 -26.21
N LEU A 21 -29.97 -19.01 -25.75
CA LEU A 21 -29.84 -18.02 -24.67
C LEU A 21 -29.45 -18.69 -23.35
N LEU A 22 -30.05 -19.84 -23.02
CA LEU A 22 -29.72 -20.62 -21.83
C LEU A 22 -28.25 -21.07 -21.87
N VAL A 23 -27.82 -21.66 -22.98
CA VAL A 23 -26.42 -22.11 -23.17
C VAL A 23 -25.46 -20.92 -23.08
N ALA A 24 -25.78 -19.78 -23.70
CA ALA A 24 -24.98 -18.57 -23.60
C ALA A 24 -24.86 -18.09 -22.14
N GLY A 25 -25.94 -18.14 -21.36
CA GLY A 25 -25.95 -17.83 -19.93
C GLY A 25 -25.00 -18.72 -19.12
N ILE A 26 -25.03 -20.05 -19.34
CA ILE A 26 -24.15 -21.00 -18.65
C ILE A 26 -22.68 -20.74 -19.01
N VAL A 27 -22.37 -20.52 -20.30
CA VAL A 27 -20.99 -20.26 -20.74
C VAL A 27 -20.46 -18.95 -20.15
N ALA A 28 -21.29 -17.91 -20.10
CA ALA A 28 -20.93 -16.65 -19.47
C ALA A 28 -20.60 -16.83 -17.98
N GLN A 29 -21.43 -17.58 -17.25
CA GLN A 29 -21.20 -17.88 -15.84
C GLN A 29 -19.90 -18.67 -15.62
N ALA A 30 -19.66 -19.73 -16.40
CA ALA A 30 -18.45 -20.55 -16.28
C ALA A 30 -17.16 -19.74 -16.53
N ARG A 31 -17.20 -18.76 -17.44
CA ARG A 31 -16.07 -17.83 -17.66
C ARG A 31 -15.83 -16.95 -16.45
N VAL A 32 -16.88 -16.41 -15.83
CA VAL A 32 -16.77 -15.60 -14.62
C VAL A 32 -16.17 -16.42 -13.48
N ASP A 33 -16.66 -17.65 -13.27
CA ASP A 33 -16.16 -18.52 -12.21
C ASP A 33 -14.68 -18.87 -12.40
N THR A 34 -14.27 -19.17 -13.64
CA THR A 34 -12.87 -19.44 -13.97
C THR A 34 -11.98 -18.22 -13.71
N GLN A 35 -12.42 -17.02 -14.11
CA GLN A 35 -11.68 -15.79 -13.85
C GLN A 35 -11.57 -15.50 -12.34
N LEU A 36 -12.65 -15.72 -11.59
CA LEU A 36 -12.65 -15.53 -10.15
C LEU A 36 -11.68 -16.51 -9.46
N ALA A 37 -11.71 -17.78 -9.85
CA ALA A 37 -10.79 -18.81 -9.34
C ALA A 37 -9.32 -18.45 -9.62
N GLN A 38 -9.02 -17.94 -10.83
CA GLN A 38 -7.68 -17.47 -11.18
C GLN A 38 -7.23 -16.29 -10.31
N VAL A 39 -8.11 -15.32 -10.04
CA VAL A 39 -7.81 -14.18 -9.16
C VAL A 39 -7.52 -14.65 -7.72
N HIS A 40 -8.29 -15.61 -7.20
CA HIS A 40 -8.04 -16.18 -5.88
C HIS A 40 -6.70 -16.93 -5.81
N ALA A 41 -6.38 -17.71 -6.85
CA ALA A 41 -5.10 -18.40 -6.95
C ALA A 41 -3.91 -17.42 -7.01
N ASP A 42 -4.00 -16.37 -7.84
CA ASP A 42 -3.01 -15.30 -7.90
C ASP A 42 -2.81 -14.64 -6.53
N ARG A 43 -3.91 -14.30 -5.86
CA ARG A 43 -3.86 -13.66 -4.53
C ARG A 43 -3.20 -14.56 -3.49
N ALA A 44 -3.51 -15.85 -3.49
CA ALA A 44 -2.88 -16.81 -2.59
C ALA A 44 -1.38 -16.94 -2.85
N ARG A 45 -0.96 -16.98 -4.13
CA ARG A 45 0.46 -16.99 -4.51
C ARG A 45 1.19 -15.72 -4.05
N VAL A 46 0.58 -14.55 -4.21
CA VAL A 46 1.14 -13.26 -3.74
C VAL A 46 1.33 -13.24 -2.23
N ILE A 47 0.35 -13.75 -1.47
CA ILE A 47 0.46 -13.84 0.00
C ILE A 47 1.60 -14.79 0.37
N ALA A 48 1.62 -16.00 -0.18
CA ALA A 48 2.63 -17.00 0.16
C ALA A 48 4.05 -16.54 -0.23
N ALA A 49 4.23 -16.04 -1.46
CA ALA A 49 5.52 -15.57 -1.95
C ALA A 49 5.99 -14.30 -1.22
N GLY A 50 5.10 -13.33 -1.01
CA GLY A 50 5.42 -12.10 -0.31
C GLY A 50 5.79 -12.35 1.15
N ASP A 51 5.01 -13.14 1.87
CA ASP A 51 5.28 -13.46 3.27
C ASP A 51 6.55 -14.33 3.41
N GLY A 52 6.81 -15.23 2.46
CA GLY A 52 8.07 -15.99 2.38
C GLY A 52 9.28 -15.09 2.14
N ALA A 53 9.20 -14.14 1.21
CA ALA A 53 10.28 -13.21 0.91
C ALA A 53 10.60 -12.27 2.08
N VAL A 54 9.57 -11.82 2.82
CA VAL A 54 9.78 -11.04 4.06
C VAL A 54 10.52 -11.86 5.12
N ARG A 55 10.23 -13.16 5.24
CA ARG A 55 10.98 -14.04 6.17
C ARG A 55 12.44 -14.22 5.77
N LEU A 56 12.71 -14.37 4.47
CA LEU A 56 14.07 -14.42 3.94
C LEU A 56 14.81 -13.10 4.20
N LEU A 57 14.15 -11.96 3.97
CA LEU A 57 14.69 -10.64 4.33
C LEU A 57 15.11 -10.56 5.79
N ILE A 58 14.23 -10.97 6.71
CA ILE A 58 14.53 -10.91 8.14
C ILE A 58 15.70 -11.83 8.48
N ALA A 59 15.75 -13.03 7.89
CA ALA A 59 16.86 -13.96 8.09
C ALA A 59 18.20 -13.34 7.62
N ASP A 60 18.20 -12.69 6.46
CA ASP A 60 19.39 -12.00 5.92
C ASP A 60 19.83 -10.86 6.84
N ILE A 61 18.93 -9.97 7.26
CA ILE A 61 19.24 -8.87 8.19
C ILE A 61 19.82 -9.40 9.52
N VAL A 62 19.27 -10.49 10.06
CA VAL A 62 19.77 -11.13 11.29
C VAL A 62 21.14 -11.76 11.08
N SER A 63 21.42 -12.30 9.89
CA SER A 63 22.74 -12.86 9.57
C SER A 63 23.80 -11.77 9.40
N GLU A 64 23.48 -10.68 8.70
CA GLU A 64 24.35 -9.55 8.44
C GLU A 64 24.72 -8.79 9.73
N SER A 65 23.74 -8.58 10.61
CA SER A 65 23.96 -7.95 11.91
C SER A 65 24.93 -8.74 12.80
N ARG A 66 24.91 -10.08 12.73
CA ARG A 66 25.90 -10.94 13.44
C ARG A 66 27.29 -10.88 12.83
N GLN A 67 27.38 -10.73 11.51
CA GLN A 67 28.66 -10.79 10.79
C GLN A 67 29.47 -9.48 10.85
N ARG A 68 28.94 -8.41 11.44
CA ARG A 68 29.67 -7.16 11.72
C ARG A 68 30.32 -6.49 10.50
N ASN A 69 29.86 -6.81 9.28
CA ASN A 69 30.20 -6.08 8.06
C ASN A 69 29.42 -4.76 8.00
N LEU A 70 29.71 -3.87 8.95
CA LEU A 70 29.04 -2.60 9.18
C LEU A 70 29.46 -1.50 8.19
N GLN A 71 30.12 -1.83 7.07
CA GLN A 71 30.70 -0.86 6.14
C GLN A 71 29.80 -0.55 4.93
N GLU A 72 28.91 -1.47 4.52
CA GLU A 72 28.02 -1.23 3.37
C GLU A 72 26.71 -0.54 3.79
N PRO A 73 26.22 0.43 3.01
CA PRO A 73 24.93 1.06 3.30
C PRO A 73 23.80 0.03 3.22
N PRO A 74 22.76 0.13 4.07
CA PRO A 74 21.69 -0.84 4.09
C PRO A 74 20.96 -0.85 2.75
N GLN A 75 20.88 -2.04 2.15
CA GLN A 75 20.18 -2.23 0.88
C GLN A 75 18.66 -2.15 1.10
N LEU A 76 18.06 -1.02 0.70
CA LEU A 76 16.62 -0.76 0.85
C LEU A 76 15.75 -1.44 -0.22
N GLU A 77 16.37 -2.06 -1.22
CA GLU A 77 15.69 -2.88 -2.22
C GLU A 77 16.42 -4.21 -2.36
N ARG A 78 15.71 -5.32 -2.21
CA ARG A 78 16.27 -6.68 -2.32
C ARG A 78 15.40 -7.56 -3.21
N ARG A 79 15.99 -8.58 -3.81
CA ARG A 79 15.27 -9.53 -4.66
C ARG A 79 15.40 -10.94 -4.10
N TYR A 80 14.28 -11.64 -4.00
CA TYR A 80 14.21 -13.01 -3.53
C TYR A 80 13.42 -13.85 -4.52
N ARG A 81 13.79 -15.13 -4.59
CA ARG A 81 13.00 -16.13 -5.30
C ARG A 81 12.28 -17.02 -4.30
N VAL A 82 10.95 -17.09 -4.39
CA VAL A 82 10.11 -17.94 -3.53
C VAL A 82 9.30 -18.88 -4.43
N GLY A 83 9.74 -20.13 -4.52
CA GLY A 83 9.25 -21.07 -5.54
C GLY A 83 9.55 -20.54 -6.95
N GLU A 84 8.51 -20.38 -7.76
CA GLU A 84 8.61 -19.82 -9.12
C GLU A 84 8.44 -18.29 -9.17
N GLN A 85 8.22 -17.63 -8.03
CA GLN A 85 7.96 -16.20 -8.00
C GLN A 85 9.23 -15.42 -7.67
N GLU A 86 9.56 -14.47 -8.54
CA GLU A 86 10.52 -13.41 -8.24
C GLU A 86 9.80 -12.31 -7.44
N VAL A 87 10.35 -11.96 -6.29
CA VAL A 87 9.79 -10.99 -5.35
C VAL A 87 10.80 -9.87 -5.13
N THR A 88 10.41 -8.65 -5.51
CA THR A 88 11.18 -7.44 -5.17
C THR A 88 10.67 -6.89 -3.85
N ILE A 89 11.55 -6.82 -2.86
CA ILE A 89 11.29 -6.26 -1.54
C ILE A 89 11.78 -4.82 -1.51
N VAL A 90 10.91 -3.89 -1.14
CA VAL A 90 11.26 -2.49 -0.86
C VAL A 90 11.08 -2.22 0.63
N ILE A 91 12.13 -1.74 1.27
CA ILE A 91 12.19 -1.45 2.70
C ILE A 91 12.10 0.06 2.86
N THR A 92 11.03 0.53 3.50
CA THR A 92 10.80 1.94 3.82
C THR A 92 10.86 2.14 5.33
N PRO A 93 11.80 2.96 5.84
CA PRO A 93 11.84 3.31 7.25
C PRO A 93 10.60 4.12 7.62
N VAL A 94 9.93 3.74 8.71
CA VAL A 94 8.64 4.36 9.05
C VAL A 94 8.78 5.84 9.38
N GLN A 95 9.87 6.26 10.02
CA GLN A 95 10.14 7.67 10.31
C GLN A 95 10.45 8.49 9.05
N GLY A 96 10.71 7.84 7.91
CA GLY A 96 10.82 8.50 6.61
C GLY A 96 9.46 8.85 5.99
N LEU A 97 8.35 8.39 6.58
CA LEU A 97 6.98 8.68 6.14
C LEU A 97 6.43 9.92 6.85
N ILE A 98 5.41 10.54 6.26
CA ILE A 98 4.73 11.70 6.81
C ILE A 98 3.80 11.26 7.95
N SER A 99 4.11 11.66 9.18
CA SER A 99 3.24 11.40 10.35
C SER A 99 1.96 12.22 10.23
N LEU A 100 0.80 11.56 10.16
CA LEU A 100 -0.50 12.24 10.11
C LEU A 100 -0.81 13.00 11.40
N ASN A 101 -0.34 12.49 12.54
CA ASN A 101 -0.59 13.10 13.84
C ASN A 101 0.26 14.33 14.09
N ASP A 102 1.42 14.47 13.43
CA ASP A 102 2.36 15.58 13.69
C ASP A 102 2.57 16.52 12.51
N ALA A 103 2.15 16.12 11.29
CA ALA A 103 2.31 16.95 10.10
C ALA A 103 1.61 18.30 10.27
N GLN A 104 2.34 19.36 9.94
CA GLN A 104 1.80 20.71 9.90
C GLN A 104 0.95 20.93 8.64
N VAL A 105 0.04 21.90 8.69
CA VAL A 105 -0.87 22.22 7.58
C VAL A 105 -0.12 22.47 6.26
N PRO A 106 1.01 23.20 6.20
CA PRO A 106 1.77 23.36 4.96
C PRO A 106 2.29 22.04 4.37
N LEU A 107 2.67 21.07 5.23
CA LEU A 107 3.15 19.76 4.80
C LEU A 107 2.01 18.90 4.24
N LEU A 108 0.87 18.86 4.93
CA LEU A 108 -0.32 18.15 4.46
C LEU A 108 -0.82 18.73 3.11
N ARG A 109 -0.79 20.05 2.95
CA ARG A 109 -1.12 20.72 1.69
C ARG A 109 -0.22 20.23 0.54
N GLU A 110 1.09 20.23 0.73
CA GLU A 110 2.01 19.79 -0.34
C GLU A 110 1.91 18.30 -0.60
N LEU A 111 1.63 17.48 0.42
CA LEU A 111 1.31 16.07 0.24
C LEU A 111 0.10 15.90 -0.69
N PHE A 112 -1.02 16.59 -0.42
CA PHE A 112 -2.24 16.45 -1.20
C PHE A 112 -2.09 16.98 -2.63
N LYS A 113 -1.38 18.10 -2.82
CA LYS A 113 -1.06 18.61 -4.16
C LYS A 113 -0.20 17.63 -4.96
N GLN A 114 0.88 17.13 -4.37
CA GLN A 114 1.88 16.37 -5.13
C GLN A 114 1.54 14.88 -5.26
N ALA A 115 0.99 14.26 -4.21
CA ALA A 115 0.63 12.85 -4.23
C ALA A 115 -0.76 12.60 -4.81
N ALA A 116 -1.76 13.38 -4.38
CA ALA A 116 -3.14 13.22 -4.85
C ALA A 116 -3.47 14.05 -6.10
N GLY A 117 -2.59 14.97 -6.52
CA GLY A 117 -2.81 15.80 -7.70
C GLY A 117 -3.90 16.86 -7.51
N MET A 118 -4.21 17.21 -6.26
CA MET A 118 -5.26 18.17 -5.93
C MET A 118 -4.87 19.60 -6.32
N GLU A 119 -5.88 20.38 -6.70
CA GLU A 119 -5.73 21.82 -6.93
C GLU A 119 -5.35 22.55 -5.64
N GLN A 120 -4.67 23.70 -5.76
CA GLN A 120 -4.11 24.40 -4.60
C GLN A 120 -5.18 24.73 -3.55
N GLY A 121 -6.33 25.25 -3.96
CA GLY A 121 -7.42 25.63 -3.04
C GLY A 121 -8.00 24.42 -2.30
N GLU A 122 -8.21 23.32 -3.02
CA GLU A 122 -8.72 22.06 -2.47
C GLU A 122 -7.74 21.47 -1.46
N ALA A 123 -6.47 21.37 -1.81
CA ALA A 123 -5.43 20.84 -0.91
C ALA A 123 -5.28 21.68 0.37
N VAL A 124 -5.41 23.01 0.27
CA VAL A 124 -5.39 23.91 1.45
C VAL A 124 -6.61 23.69 2.34
N ALA A 125 -7.79 23.52 1.75
CA ALA A 125 -9.02 23.24 2.49
C ALA A 125 -8.91 21.90 3.22
N LEU A 126 -8.55 20.84 2.50
CA LEU A 126 -8.45 19.49 3.05
C LEU A 126 -7.39 19.37 4.14
N ALA A 127 -6.22 20.01 3.96
CA ALA A 127 -5.17 20.06 4.99
C ALA A 127 -5.64 20.75 6.28
N ARG A 128 -6.45 21.81 6.18
CA ARG A 128 -7.08 22.46 7.33
C ARG A 128 -8.10 21.54 7.99
N THR A 129 -8.95 20.89 7.21
CA THR A 129 -9.96 19.95 7.74
C THR A 129 -9.32 18.77 8.47
N VAL A 130 -8.22 18.20 7.96
CA VAL A 130 -7.45 17.16 8.67
C VAL A 130 -6.91 17.67 10.01
N ASN A 131 -6.34 18.88 10.03
CA ASN A 131 -5.85 19.49 11.26
C ASN A 131 -6.97 19.79 12.26
N GLU A 132 -8.11 20.33 11.80
CA GLU A 132 -9.29 20.58 12.62
C GLU A 132 -9.84 19.29 13.21
N TRP A 133 -9.94 18.23 12.39
CA TRP A 133 -10.40 16.92 12.82
C TRP A 133 -9.51 16.37 13.95
N ARG A 134 -8.18 16.41 13.79
CA ARG A 134 -7.18 16.00 14.81
C ARG A 134 -7.32 16.80 16.11
N ASN A 135 -7.63 18.09 16.03
CA ASN A 135 -7.77 18.95 17.21
C ASN A 135 -9.19 18.93 17.81
N SER A 136 -10.14 18.27 17.16
CA SER A 136 -11.52 18.13 17.64
C SER A 136 -11.67 16.94 18.60
N ARG A 137 -12.80 16.91 19.32
CA ARG A 137 -13.18 15.80 20.21
C ARG A 137 -14.45 15.14 19.70
N PRO A 138 -14.57 13.81 19.77
CA PRO A 138 -15.76 13.12 19.32
C PRO A 138 -16.97 13.36 20.25
N ARG A 139 -16.73 13.69 21.52
CA ARG A 139 -17.75 14.05 22.51
C ARG A 139 -17.16 14.92 23.63
N PRO A 140 -18.00 15.64 24.41
CA PRO A 140 -17.52 16.40 25.56
C PRO A 140 -16.69 15.53 26.51
N ARG A 141 -15.55 16.07 26.97
CA ARG A 141 -14.56 15.40 27.85
C ARG A 141 -13.79 14.20 27.27
N ALA A 142 -13.97 13.85 25.98
CA ALA A 142 -13.11 12.87 25.34
C ALA A 142 -11.69 13.42 25.08
N ALA A 143 -10.73 12.53 24.86
CA ALA A 143 -9.45 12.89 24.27
C ALA A 143 -9.68 13.50 22.87
N ILE A 144 -8.69 14.28 22.40
CA ILE A 144 -8.68 14.74 21.02
C ILE A 144 -8.57 13.55 20.06
N ASN A 145 -9.07 13.72 18.84
CA ASN A 145 -8.95 12.67 17.83
C ASN A 145 -7.47 12.41 17.49
N THR A 146 -7.15 11.15 17.28
CA THR A 146 -5.85 10.71 16.78
C THR A 146 -6.06 9.77 15.61
N PHE A 147 -5.16 9.82 14.64
CA PHE A 147 -5.09 8.81 13.59
C PHE A 147 -4.34 7.60 14.17
N GLU A 148 -5.03 6.47 14.33
CA GLU A 148 -4.40 5.21 14.77
C GLU A 148 -3.87 4.44 13.56
N VAL A 149 -4.56 4.56 12.44
CA VAL A 149 -4.18 3.98 11.15
C VAL A 149 -4.35 5.00 10.04
N GLY A 150 -3.62 4.84 8.93
CA GLY A 150 -3.74 5.74 7.79
C GLY A 150 -5.18 5.83 7.25
N GLU A 151 -5.93 4.73 7.31
CA GLU A 151 -7.34 4.64 6.89
C GLU A 151 -8.29 5.55 7.67
N ASP A 152 -7.89 6.01 8.87
CA ASP A 152 -8.71 6.94 9.65
C ASP A 152 -8.87 8.30 8.93
N LEU A 153 -8.04 8.60 7.92
CA LEU A 153 -8.28 9.71 6.99
C LEU A 153 -9.66 9.65 6.32
N LEU A 154 -10.23 8.46 6.09
CA LEU A 154 -11.56 8.30 5.52
C LEU A 154 -12.69 8.77 6.44
N ARG A 155 -12.38 9.06 7.71
CA ARG A 155 -13.32 9.66 8.67
C ARG A 155 -13.33 11.19 8.60
N VAL A 156 -12.35 11.78 7.92
CA VAL A 156 -12.24 13.23 7.74
C VAL A 156 -13.19 13.65 6.63
N GLY A 157 -14.02 14.65 6.90
CA GLY A 157 -14.96 15.18 5.91
C GLY A 157 -14.23 15.65 4.65
N GLY A 158 -14.73 15.25 3.47
CA GLY A 158 -14.14 15.60 2.18
C GLY A 158 -12.99 14.71 1.71
N PHE A 159 -12.55 13.72 2.51
CA PHE A 159 -11.48 12.80 2.12
C PHE A 159 -12.06 11.52 1.48
N SER A 160 -11.80 11.29 0.19
CA SER A 160 -12.34 10.12 -0.51
C SER A 160 -11.41 8.90 -0.44
N ARG A 161 -11.96 7.73 -0.79
CA ARG A 161 -11.15 6.50 -0.95
C ARG A 161 -10.08 6.65 -2.04
N GLY A 162 -10.40 7.38 -3.12
CA GLY A 162 -9.45 7.66 -4.19
C GLY A 162 -8.26 8.46 -3.70
N ASP A 163 -8.52 9.51 -2.91
CA ASP A 163 -7.46 10.37 -2.34
C ASP A 163 -6.57 9.58 -1.38
N PHE A 164 -7.19 8.75 -0.54
CA PHE A 164 -6.45 7.85 0.35
C PHE A 164 -5.52 6.92 -0.42
N ASP A 165 -6.01 6.30 -1.49
CA ASP A 165 -5.19 5.40 -2.30
C ASP A 165 -3.99 6.12 -2.96
N GLN A 166 -4.05 7.44 -3.17
CA GLN A 166 -2.91 8.23 -3.67
C GLN A 166 -1.89 8.59 -2.58
N VAL A 167 -2.33 8.84 -1.35
CA VAL A 167 -1.44 9.31 -0.27
C VAL A 167 -0.91 8.19 0.63
N ARG A 168 -1.58 7.02 0.67
CA ARG A 168 -1.28 5.91 1.61
C ARG A 168 0.16 5.41 1.59
N ASP A 169 0.86 5.61 0.49
CA ASP A 169 2.24 5.17 0.32
C ASP A 169 3.27 6.17 0.89
N TYR A 170 2.82 7.34 1.35
CA TYR A 170 3.67 8.40 1.90
C TYR A 170 3.40 8.71 3.38
N VAL A 171 2.33 8.15 3.95
CA VAL A 171 1.86 8.52 5.30
C VAL A 171 1.97 7.37 6.30
N VAL A 172 2.06 7.73 7.57
CA VAL A 172 1.97 6.82 8.71
C VAL A 172 1.12 7.45 9.83
N ALA A 173 0.50 6.60 10.64
CA ALA A 173 -0.32 6.96 11.78
C ALA A 173 -0.06 6.00 12.96
N GLY A 174 -0.67 6.31 14.10
CA GLY A 174 -0.60 5.51 15.32
C GLY A 174 0.79 5.44 15.91
N ARG A 175 1.01 4.43 16.76
CA ARG A 175 2.23 4.27 17.57
C ARG A 175 3.53 4.09 16.76
N MET A 176 3.41 3.70 15.50
CA MET A 176 4.54 3.52 14.60
C MET A 176 4.99 4.85 14.00
N ALA A 177 4.08 5.82 13.90
CA ALA A 177 4.43 7.19 13.54
C ALA A 177 5.26 7.78 14.69
N GLY A 178 6.57 7.93 14.48
CA GLY A 178 7.39 8.73 15.38
C GLY A 178 6.89 10.19 15.40
N GLU A 179 7.33 10.95 16.40
CA GLU A 179 6.87 12.34 16.64
C GLU A 179 7.12 13.31 15.47
N ARG A 180 8.06 12.99 14.58
CA ARG A 180 8.35 13.81 13.40
C ARG A 180 8.91 12.96 12.28
N THR A 181 8.53 13.32 11.05
CA THR A 181 9.15 12.79 9.84
C THR A 181 10.61 13.21 9.79
N VAL A 182 11.49 12.24 9.63
CA VAL A 182 12.93 12.39 9.52
C VAL A 182 13.29 12.53 8.04
N PRO A 183 13.62 13.74 7.55
CA PRO A 183 13.77 13.99 6.11
C PRO A 183 14.91 13.21 5.46
N MET A 184 15.87 12.77 6.26
CA MET A 184 17.12 12.18 5.79
C MET A 184 17.02 10.69 5.42
N ILE A 185 15.97 10.02 5.89
CA ILE A 185 15.65 8.62 5.57
C ILE A 185 14.34 8.50 4.76
N ALA A 186 13.79 9.65 4.36
CA ALA A 186 12.58 9.74 3.56
C ALA A 186 12.87 9.45 2.07
N SER A 187 11.88 8.93 1.35
CA SER A 187 12.01 8.70 -0.10
C SER A 187 12.22 10.03 -0.85
N PRO A 188 12.75 10.00 -2.09
CA PRO A 188 12.92 11.21 -2.90
C PRO A 188 11.64 12.05 -3.03
N GLU A 189 10.49 11.40 -3.20
CA GLU A 189 9.19 12.06 -3.30
C GLU A 189 8.76 12.71 -1.98
N VAL A 190 8.94 12.01 -0.85
CA VAL A 190 8.63 12.60 0.46
C VAL A 190 9.57 13.78 0.76
N ARG A 191 10.85 13.68 0.37
CA ARG A 191 11.81 14.80 0.48
C ARG A 191 11.37 16.01 -0.34
N GLN A 192 10.84 15.81 -1.54
CA GLN A 192 10.29 16.89 -2.37
C GLN A 192 9.09 17.56 -1.72
N ILE A 193 8.18 16.77 -1.15
CA ILE A 193 7.01 17.27 -0.40
C ILE A 193 7.46 18.08 0.82
N LEU A 194 8.42 17.55 1.59
CA LEU A 194 9.00 18.22 2.76
C LEU A 194 9.63 19.56 2.37
N ALA A 195 10.48 19.58 1.33
CA ALA A 195 11.12 20.79 0.84
C ALA A 195 10.10 21.86 0.42
N ALA A 196 9.08 21.47 -0.35
CA ALA A 196 8.02 22.37 -0.81
C ALA A 196 7.19 22.95 0.35
N SER A 197 7.11 22.23 1.47
CA SER A 197 6.43 22.69 2.69
C SER A 197 7.27 23.60 3.58
N GLY A 198 8.55 23.83 3.22
CA GLY A 198 9.50 24.61 4.02
C GLY A 198 10.22 23.81 5.10
N VAL A 199 10.09 22.47 5.13
CA VAL A 199 10.88 21.62 6.03
C VAL A 199 12.28 21.43 5.46
N PRO A 200 13.35 21.77 6.19
CA PRO A 200 14.71 21.58 5.73
C PRO A 200 15.01 20.10 5.44
N VAL A 201 15.47 19.82 4.23
CA VAL A 201 15.97 18.51 3.80
C VAL A 201 17.49 18.59 3.71
N GLY A 202 18.17 18.03 4.72
CA GLY A 202 19.62 17.88 4.70
C GLY A 202 20.08 16.74 3.78
N ASN A 203 21.38 16.75 3.46
CA ASN A 203 22.06 15.59 2.86
C ASN A 203 22.75 14.83 4.00
N PRO A 204 22.23 13.67 4.45
CA PRO A 204 22.82 12.94 5.55
C PRO A 204 24.12 12.23 5.18
N SER A 205 24.95 12.00 6.18
CA SER A 205 26.02 11.01 6.08
C SER A 205 25.45 9.58 6.11
N GLN A 206 26.14 8.64 5.47
CA GLN A 206 25.74 7.23 5.52
C GLN A 206 25.72 6.66 6.94
N ALA A 207 26.58 7.16 7.84
CA ALA A 207 26.61 6.74 9.23
C ALA A 207 25.34 7.16 9.99
N ALA A 208 24.86 8.40 9.77
CA ALA A 208 23.63 8.90 10.39
C ALA A 208 22.40 8.11 9.92
N ILE A 209 22.31 7.80 8.62
CA ILE A 209 21.24 6.95 8.08
C ILE A 209 21.23 5.59 8.80
N ARG A 210 22.37 4.91 8.91
CA ARG A 210 22.45 3.59 9.58
C ARG A 210 21.94 3.63 11.00
N GLN A 211 22.38 4.61 11.77
CA GLN A 211 21.99 4.74 13.18
C GLN A 211 20.48 4.97 13.33
N ILE A 212 19.88 5.75 12.43
CA ILE A 212 18.44 5.99 12.42
C ILE A 212 17.67 4.74 11.98
N LEU A 213 18.22 3.90 11.12
CA LEU A 213 17.57 2.68 10.65
C LEU A 213 17.62 1.55 11.68
N ALA A 214 18.65 1.49 12.51
CA ALA A 214 18.77 0.51 13.58
C ALA A 214 17.65 0.71 14.62
N GLY A 215 16.88 -0.35 14.92
CA GLY A 215 15.75 -0.29 15.86
C GLY A 215 14.51 0.46 15.35
N SER A 216 14.57 1.08 14.17
CA SER A 216 13.42 1.78 13.61
C SER A 216 12.40 0.80 13.04
N PRO A 217 11.09 1.03 13.25
CA PRO A 217 10.09 0.24 12.57
C PRO A 217 10.20 0.42 11.05
N LEU A 218 9.93 -0.65 10.33
CA LEU A 218 10.08 -0.74 8.89
C LEU A 218 8.74 -1.07 8.23
N ARG A 219 8.46 -0.43 7.11
CA ARG A 219 7.43 -0.86 6.18
C ARG A 219 8.10 -1.63 5.05
N VAL A 220 7.73 -2.89 4.90
CA VAL A 220 8.26 -3.80 3.89
C VAL A 220 7.19 -4.07 2.84
N ASP A 221 7.49 -3.71 1.61
CA ASP A 221 6.63 -3.90 0.45
C ASP A 221 7.20 -5.02 -0.42
N ALA A 222 6.52 -6.18 -0.44
CA ALA A 222 6.84 -7.28 -1.34
C ALA A 222 6.05 -7.09 -2.65
N ILE A 223 6.77 -6.86 -3.74
CA ILE A 223 6.24 -6.62 -5.08
C ILE A 223 6.39 -7.90 -5.92
N ILE A 224 5.26 -8.42 -6.42
CA ILE A 224 5.19 -9.69 -7.15
C ILE A 224 4.42 -9.49 -8.45
N LYS A 225 4.95 -9.99 -9.57
CA LYS A 225 4.25 -9.98 -10.86
C LYS A 225 3.60 -11.34 -11.11
N THR A 226 2.26 -11.40 -11.08
CA THR A 226 1.48 -12.63 -11.39
C THR A 226 0.18 -12.27 -12.11
N GLY A 227 -0.25 -13.14 -13.02
CA GLY A 227 -1.50 -12.95 -13.77
C GLY A 227 -1.55 -11.62 -14.55
N GLY A 228 -0.42 -11.20 -15.12
CA GLY A 228 -0.29 -9.94 -15.88
C GLY A 228 -0.38 -8.67 -15.03
N ARG A 229 -0.39 -8.77 -13.70
CA ARG A 229 -0.53 -7.65 -12.76
C ARG A 229 0.66 -7.61 -11.81
N GLU A 230 1.03 -6.40 -11.41
CA GLU A 230 1.97 -6.18 -10.32
C GLU A 230 1.19 -6.03 -9.03
N TRP A 231 1.51 -6.85 -8.05
CA TRP A 231 0.88 -6.87 -6.74
C TRP A 231 1.86 -6.39 -5.70
N VAL A 232 1.36 -5.72 -4.68
CA VAL A 232 2.13 -5.38 -3.48
C VAL A 232 1.48 -5.99 -2.26
N ARG A 233 2.33 -6.62 -1.44
CA ARG A 233 2.01 -7.21 -0.16
C ARG A 233 2.82 -6.48 0.91
N ARG A 234 2.15 -5.62 1.67
CA ARG A 234 2.78 -4.72 2.65
C ARG A 234 2.72 -5.29 4.06
N GLN A 235 3.84 -5.22 4.76
CA GLN A 235 3.94 -5.54 6.19
C GLN A 235 4.67 -4.41 6.93
N TRP A 236 4.22 -4.10 8.14
CA TRP A 236 4.84 -3.14 9.03
C TRP A 236 5.49 -3.91 10.17
N LEU A 237 6.81 -3.84 10.26
CA LEU A 237 7.65 -4.62 11.15
C LEU A 237 8.25 -3.70 12.22
N GLN A 238 8.41 -4.21 13.43
CA GLN A 238 9.12 -3.55 14.50
C GLN A 238 10.16 -4.50 15.09
N GLU A 239 11.36 -3.99 15.34
CA GLU A 239 12.42 -4.72 16.05
C GLU A 239 12.04 -4.83 17.53
N GLY A 240 12.19 -6.02 18.11
CA GLY A 240 11.90 -6.28 19.51
C GLY A 240 11.15 -7.59 19.75
N ASN A 241 11.37 -8.14 20.94
CA ASN A 241 10.70 -9.34 21.41
C ASN A 241 9.23 -9.00 21.74
N SER A 242 8.30 -9.55 20.96
CA SER A 242 6.86 -9.40 21.19
C SER A 242 6.34 -10.26 22.35
N GLY A 243 7.18 -11.15 22.91
CA GLY A 243 6.80 -12.18 23.87
C GLY A 243 6.03 -13.37 23.26
N VAL A 244 5.69 -13.29 21.97
CA VAL A 244 4.95 -14.33 21.22
C VAL A 244 5.87 -15.13 20.31
N THR A 245 7.00 -14.56 19.89
CA THR A 245 7.97 -15.18 18.99
C THR A 245 9.40 -14.89 19.43
N ASP A 246 10.30 -15.88 19.33
CA ASP A 246 11.75 -15.71 19.54
C ASP A 246 12.45 -14.93 18.41
N LEU A 247 11.69 -14.45 17.42
CA LEU A 247 12.22 -13.64 16.34
C LEU A 247 12.56 -12.24 16.87
N PRO A 248 13.68 -11.64 16.44
CA PRO A 248 14.05 -10.29 16.84
C PRO A 248 13.14 -9.20 16.22
N TRP A 249 12.13 -9.60 15.46
CA TRP A 249 11.16 -8.73 14.80
C TRP A 249 9.75 -9.30 14.93
N HIS A 250 8.75 -8.42 14.97
CA HIS A 250 7.35 -8.80 14.91
C HIS A 250 6.57 -7.89 13.94
N ALA A 251 5.56 -8.48 13.28
CA ALA A 251 4.69 -7.74 12.38
C ALA A 251 3.59 -7.03 13.19
N MET A 252 3.63 -5.71 13.18
CA MET A 252 2.64 -4.85 13.83
C MET A 252 1.36 -4.75 13.01
N ARG A 253 1.50 -4.78 11.68
CA ARG A 253 0.37 -4.68 10.76
C ARG A 253 0.70 -5.38 9.45
N ILE A 254 -0.31 -6.05 8.91
CA ILE A 254 -0.21 -6.87 7.72
C ILE A 254 -1.36 -6.45 6.79
N GLU A 255 -1.04 -5.85 5.64
CA GLU A 255 -2.07 -5.34 4.72
C GLU A 255 -2.46 -6.36 3.64
N PRO A 256 -3.75 -6.49 3.30
CA PRO A 256 -4.16 -7.39 2.24
C PRO A 256 -3.43 -7.05 0.93
N PRO A 257 -3.07 -8.08 0.11
CA PRO A 257 -2.41 -7.85 -1.16
C PRO A 257 -3.30 -7.00 -2.07
N ARG A 258 -2.69 -6.05 -2.75
CA ARG A 258 -3.37 -5.14 -3.68
C ARG A 258 -2.63 -5.09 -5.00
N VAL A 259 -3.35 -4.85 -6.08
CA VAL A 259 -2.75 -4.56 -7.39
C VAL A 259 -2.18 -3.15 -7.33
N MET A 260 -0.92 -3.01 -7.71
CA MET A 260 -0.27 -1.72 -7.87
C MET A 260 -0.82 -1.07 -9.14
N ARG A 261 -1.57 0.03 -9.00
CA ARG A 261 -1.90 0.87 -10.16
C ARG A 261 -0.60 1.55 -10.56
N GLY A 262 -0.11 1.24 -11.77
CA GLY A 262 1.14 1.82 -12.26
C GLY A 262 1.10 3.34 -12.12
N LYS A 263 2.04 3.91 -11.35
CA LYS A 263 2.48 5.27 -11.63
C LYS A 263 2.95 5.22 -13.08
N ARG A 264 2.39 6.04 -13.98
CA ARG A 264 2.97 6.20 -15.32
C ARG A 264 4.46 6.53 -15.10
N ARG A 265 5.36 5.56 -15.31
CA ARG A 265 6.78 5.85 -15.44
C ARG A 265 6.84 6.85 -16.59
N LYS A 266 7.16 8.12 -16.30
CA LYS A 266 7.79 8.95 -17.32
C LYS A 266 9.06 8.18 -17.65
N THR A 267 9.06 7.53 -18.80
CA THR A 267 10.28 7.07 -19.44
C THR A 267 11.17 8.29 -19.60
N ASP A 268 12.34 8.25 -18.97
CA ASP A 268 13.42 9.19 -19.23
C ASP A 268 13.70 9.18 -20.74
N GLY A 269 13.71 10.37 -21.33
CA GLY A 269 14.35 10.66 -22.60
C GLY A 269 15.70 11.30 -22.33
#